data_AF-U2CP46-F1
#
_entry.id   AF-U2CP46-F1
#
_cell.length_a   1.000
_cell.length_b   1.000
_cell.length_c   1.000
_cell.angle_alpha   90.00
_cell.angle_beta   90.00
_cell.angle_gamma   90.00
#
_symmetry.space_group_name_H-M   'P 1'
#
loop_
_entity.id
_entity.type
_entity.pdbx_description
1 polymer ?
#
loop_
_entity_poly.entity_id
_entity_poly.type
_entity_poly.pdbx_seq_one_letter_code
_entity_poly.pdbx_strand_id
1 'polypeptide(L)'
;MFDLYALPDDFPGFEKRKTISDPYLKVSNWEKDFADAINDKRFIPYIQLHEFEALLFCGIGYITSFYPDCEKRCEQLTQDLQKVGNPELINNSPETAPSKRIIKAIEGDKKTHYNYNKPKTGKFVTKNIGIDKLRSKCKHFDEWIEKLICC
;
A
#
# COMPACT_ATOMS: atom_id res chain seq x y z
N MET A 1 10.27 -5.09 0.11
CA MET A 1 9.05 -4.69 0.83
C MET A 1 8.18 -5.92 0.94
N PHE A 2 7.75 -6.27 2.14
CA PHE A 2 6.89 -7.42 2.41
C PHE A 2 5.45 -6.96 2.53
N ASP A 3 4.50 -7.71 1.95
CA ASP A 3 3.07 -7.50 2.16
C ASP A 3 2.65 -8.27 3.40
N LEU A 4 2.03 -7.57 4.36
CA LEU A 4 1.53 -8.11 5.62
C LEU A 4 0.66 -9.37 5.44
N TYR A 5 -0.20 -9.38 4.41
CA TYR A 5 -1.18 -10.45 4.20
C TYR A 5 -0.64 -11.60 3.36
N ALA A 6 0.59 -11.46 2.84
CA ALA A 6 1.31 -12.51 2.13
C ALA A 6 2.55 -13.00 2.91
N LEU A 7 2.65 -12.67 4.20
CA LEU A 7 3.67 -13.22 5.08
C LEU A 7 3.47 -14.74 5.21
N PRO A 8 4.56 -15.52 5.27
CA PRO A 8 4.46 -16.97 5.42
C PRO A 8 3.98 -17.35 6.83
N ASP A 9 3.36 -18.53 6.96
CA ASP A 9 2.81 -19.00 8.24
C ASP A 9 3.88 -19.26 9.31
N ASP A 10 5.16 -19.40 8.92
CA ASP A 10 6.32 -19.54 9.81
C ASP A 10 6.95 -18.19 10.21
N PHE A 11 6.34 -17.06 9.84
CA PHE A 11 6.82 -15.73 10.22
C PHE A 11 6.82 -15.55 11.75
N PRO A 12 7.81 -14.86 12.34
CA PRO A 12 7.86 -14.61 13.77
C PRO A 12 6.54 -14.06 14.33
N GLY A 13 5.95 -14.79 15.29
CA GLY A 13 4.71 -14.38 15.95
C GLY A 13 3.42 -14.57 15.14
N PHE A 14 3.45 -15.19 13.96
CA PHE A 14 2.30 -15.35 13.05
C PHE A 14 0.98 -15.72 13.74
N GLU A 15 0.93 -16.86 14.43
CA GLU A 15 -0.28 -17.34 15.11
C GLU A 15 -0.83 -16.36 16.17
N LYS A 16 0.06 -15.66 16.88
CA LYS A 16 -0.34 -14.68 17.91
C LYS A 16 -0.96 -13.42 17.32
N ARG A 17 -0.52 -13.01 16.12
CA ARG A 17 -0.94 -11.74 15.51
C ARG A 17 -2.07 -11.88 14.52
N LYS A 18 -2.32 -13.08 13.98
CA LYS A 18 -3.37 -13.35 12.99
C LYS A 18 -4.75 -12.86 13.45
N THR A 19 -5.04 -12.97 14.76
CA THR A 19 -6.33 -12.60 15.38
C THR A 19 -6.50 -11.12 15.68
N ILE A 20 -5.46 -10.29 15.57
CA ILE A 20 -5.55 -8.85 15.82
C ILE A 20 -6.40 -8.22 14.71
N SER A 21 -7.42 -7.44 15.05
CA SER A 21 -8.29 -6.81 14.05
C SER A 21 -7.74 -5.48 13.53
N ASP A 22 -7.12 -4.70 14.41
CA ASP A 22 -6.54 -3.40 14.06
C ASP A 22 -5.29 -3.59 13.17
N PRO A 23 -5.27 -3.08 11.94
CA PRO A 23 -4.16 -3.26 11.00
C PRO A 23 -2.86 -2.62 11.51
N TYR A 24 -2.92 -1.43 12.09
CA TYR A 24 -1.73 -0.74 12.60
C TYR A 24 -1.14 -1.45 13.82
N LEU A 25 -2.00 -1.93 14.72
CA LEU A 25 -1.55 -2.75 15.84
C LEU A 25 -0.98 -4.09 15.38
N LYS A 26 -1.57 -4.70 14.34
CA LYS A 26 -1.08 -5.94 13.77
C LYS A 26 0.32 -5.77 13.17
N VAL A 27 0.50 -4.78 12.29
CA VAL A 27 1.79 -4.55 11.62
C VAL A 27 2.88 -4.14 12.59
N SER A 28 2.60 -3.22 13.52
CA SER A 28 3.60 -2.80 14.51
C SER A 28 4.07 -3.96 15.40
N ASN A 29 3.16 -4.87 15.77
CA ASN A 29 3.54 -6.06 16.53
C ASN A 29 4.34 -7.07 15.71
N TRP A 30 3.99 -7.28 14.43
CA TRP A 30 4.77 -8.16 13.56
C TRP A 30 6.16 -7.59 13.22
N GLU A 31 6.26 -6.27 13.02
CA GLU A 31 7.54 -5.59 12.87
C GLU A 31 8.40 -5.73 14.12
N LYS A 32 7.80 -5.66 15.31
CA LYS A 32 8.51 -5.93 16.57
C LYS A 32 8.99 -7.38 16.65
N ASP A 33 8.13 -8.36 16.41
CA ASP A 33 8.51 -9.77 16.44
C ASP A 33 9.61 -10.07 15.40
N PHE A 34 9.59 -9.38 14.25
CA PHE A 34 10.62 -9.50 13.23
C PHE A 34 11.94 -8.86 13.66
N ALA A 35 11.90 -7.66 14.26
CA ALA A 35 13.09 -7.02 14.81
C ALA A 35 13.75 -7.88 15.90
N ASP A 36 12.94 -8.44 16.80
CA ASP A 36 13.40 -9.31 17.88
C ASP A 36 14.02 -10.61 17.34
N ALA A 37 13.45 -11.18 16.26
CA ALA A 37 14.00 -12.37 15.62
C ALA A 37 15.35 -12.13 14.91
N ILE A 38 15.54 -10.95 14.32
CA ILE A 38 16.82 -10.55 13.70
C ILE A 38 17.85 -10.13 14.76
N ASN A 39 17.39 -9.50 15.86
CA ASN A 39 18.20 -9.07 16.99
C ASN A 39 19.40 -8.18 16.62
N ASP A 40 19.22 -7.25 15.68
CA ASP A 40 20.23 -6.25 15.28
C ASP A 40 19.60 -4.85 15.32
N LYS A 41 20.20 -3.94 16.11
CA LYS A 41 19.72 -2.56 16.25
C LYS A 41 19.73 -1.74 14.96
N ARG A 42 20.50 -2.16 13.95
CA ARG A 42 20.55 -1.52 12.62
C ARG A 42 19.39 -1.95 11.73
N PHE A 43 18.68 -3.00 12.11
CA PHE A 43 17.54 -3.51 11.37
C PHE A 43 16.26 -2.80 11.84
N ILE A 44 15.72 -1.94 10.97
CA ILE A 44 14.47 -1.21 11.20
C ILE A 44 13.43 -1.79 10.24
N PRO A 45 12.64 -2.79 10.66
CA PRO A 45 11.72 -3.48 9.77
C PRO A 45 10.62 -2.54 9.26
N TYR A 46 10.20 -2.81 8.02
CA TYR A 46 9.02 -2.23 7.41
C TYR A 46 8.25 -3.31 6.66
N ILE A 47 7.01 -3.51 7.07
CA ILE A 47 6.06 -4.41 6.43
C ILE A 47 4.94 -3.53 5.89
N GLN A 48 4.71 -3.57 4.57
CA GLN A 48 3.62 -2.82 3.98
C GLN A 48 2.30 -3.46 4.40
N LEU A 49 1.39 -2.64 4.92
CA LEU A 49 0.07 -3.10 5.36
C LEU A 49 -0.65 -3.86 4.25
N HIS A 50 -0.58 -3.37 3.02
CA HIS A 50 -1.17 -4.01 1.85
C HIS A 50 -0.14 -4.09 0.72
N GLU A 51 -0.59 -4.05 -0.53
CA GLU A 51 0.29 -4.00 -1.69
C GLU A 51 0.94 -2.61 -1.84
N PHE A 52 2.03 -2.55 -2.62
CA PHE A 52 2.63 -1.29 -3.07
C PHE A 52 1.60 -0.35 -3.70
N GLU A 53 0.61 -0.92 -4.39
CA GLU A 53 -0.46 -0.19 -5.05
C GLU A 53 -1.30 0.68 -4.13
N ALA A 54 -1.35 0.39 -2.83
CA ALA A 54 -1.98 1.27 -1.85
C ALA A 54 -1.38 2.69 -1.90
N LEU A 55 -0.06 2.81 -2.09
CA LEU A 55 0.62 4.11 -2.17
C LEU A 55 0.21 4.92 -3.40
N LEU A 56 -0.22 4.28 -4.50
CA LEU A 56 -0.66 4.99 -5.70
C LEU A 56 -1.95 5.79 -5.47
N PHE A 57 -2.76 5.42 -4.47
CA PHE A 57 -3.94 6.20 -4.09
C PHE A 57 -3.59 7.57 -3.52
N CYS A 58 -2.34 7.82 -3.12
CA CYS A 58 -1.89 9.17 -2.77
C CYS A 58 -1.93 10.15 -3.94
N GLY A 59 -1.89 9.66 -5.18
CA GLY A 59 -1.82 10.45 -6.40
C GLY A 59 -2.63 9.86 -7.56
N ILE A 60 -3.91 9.58 -7.33
CA ILE A 60 -4.85 9.06 -8.35
C ILE A 60 -4.85 9.93 -9.62
N GLY A 61 -4.72 11.26 -9.49
CA GLY A 61 -4.63 12.16 -10.64
C GLY A 61 -3.41 11.91 -11.54
N TYR A 62 -2.32 11.34 -11.00
CA TYR A 62 -1.20 10.92 -11.84
C TYR A 62 -1.50 9.63 -12.60
N ILE A 63 -2.36 8.75 -12.07
CA ILE A 63 -2.84 7.58 -12.81
C ILE A 63 -3.62 8.04 -14.05
N THR A 64 -4.55 8.98 -13.90
CA THR A 64 -5.33 9.51 -15.03
C THR A 64 -4.46 10.27 -16.04
N SER A 65 -3.41 10.95 -15.58
CA SER A 65 -2.45 11.58 -16.50
C SER A 65 -1.63 10.58 -17.32
N PHE A 66 -1.37 9.40 -16.74
CA PHE A 66 -0.59 8.35 -17.40
C PHE A 66 -1.47 7.46 -18.29
N TYR A 67 -2.76 7.37 -17.98
CA TYR A 67 -3.78 6.64 -18.71
C TYR A 67 -4.97 7.57 -19.03
N PRO A 68 -4.92 8.37 -20.11
CA PRO A 68 -6.05 9.20 -20.53
C PRO A 68 -7.32 8.39 -20.77
N ASP A 69 -8.51 8.98 -20.62
CA ASP A 69 -9.83 8.35 -20.82
C ASP A 69 -10.24 7.34 -19.72
N CYS A 70 -9.57 7.40 -18.56
CA CYS A 70 -9.95 6.62 -17.36
C CYS A 70 -10.46 7.46 -16.18
N GLU A 71 -10.70 8.75 -16.38
CA GLU A 71 -11.06 9.73 -15.34
C GLU A 71 -12.30 9.28 -14.56
N LYS A 72 -13.40 8.97 -15.26
CA LYS A 72 -14.65 8.49 -14.64
C LYS A 72 -14.48 7.21 -13.85
N ARG A 73 -13.60 6.30 -14.28
CA ARG A 73 -13.33 5.04 -13.55
C ARG A 73 -12.41 5.29 -12.35
N CYS A 74 -11.49 6.25 -12.47
CA CYS A 74 -10.63 6.68 -11.37
C CYS A 74 -11.35 7.51 -10.30
N GLU A 75 -12.49 8.13 -10.62
CA GLU A 75 -13.38 8.72 -9.62
C GLU A 75 -13.81 7.67 -8.58
N GLN A 76 -14.05 6.43 -8.98
CA GLN A 76 -14.35 5.34 -8.05
C GLN A 76 -13.20 5.08 -7.08
N LEU A 77 -11.94 5.12 -7.54
CA LEU A 77 -10.76 4.99 -6.68
C LEU A 77 -10.71 6.12 -5.63
N THR A 78 -11.09 7.32 -6.04
CA THR A 78 -11.14 8.49 -5.14
C THR A 78 -12.24 8.33 -4.09
N GLN A 79 -13.42 7.88 -4.50
CA GLN A 79 -14.51 7.58 -3.57
C GLN A 79 -14.16 6.47 -2.59
N ASP A 80 -13.46 5.43 -3.06
CA ASP A 80 -13.02 4.32 -2.22
C ASP A 80 -12.01 4.80 -1.17
N LEU A 81 -11.05 5.64 -1.58
CA LEU A 81 -10.11 6.29 -0.66
C LEU A 81 -10.83 7.18 0.36
N GLN A 82 -11.84 7.94 -0.06
CA GLN A 82 -12.62 8.79 0.85
C GLN A 82 -13.37 7.99 1.91
N LYS A 83 -13.89 6.81 1.57
CA LYS A 83 -14.60 5.93 2.52
C LYS A 83 -13.69 5.39 3.61
N VAL A 84 -12.43 5.06 3.29
CA VAL A 84 -11.48 4.52 4.26
C VAL A 84 -10.63 5.60 4.94
N GLY A 85 -10.52 6.78 4.35
CA GLY A 85 -9.78 7.94 4.86
C GLY A 85 -8.26 7.87 4.69
N ASN A 86 -7.66 6.67 4.55
CA ASN A 86 -6.21 6.50 4.44
C ASN A 86 -5.85 5.48 3.33
N PRO A 87 -4.90 5.78 2.42
CA PRO A 87 -4.42 4.85 1.40
C PRO A 87 -3.94 3.50 1.94
N GLU A 88 -3.30 3.49 3.11
CA GLU A 88 -2.76 2.28 3.76
C GLU A 88 -3.85 1.31 4.23
N LEU A 89 -5.11 1.76 4.27
CA LEU A 89 -6.27 0.97 4.67
C LEU A 89 -7.16 0.57 3.48
N ILE A 90 -6.73 0.82 2.25
CA ILE A 90 -7.46 0.41 1.05
C ILE A 90 -7.27 -1.09 0.86
N ASN A 91 -8.01 -1.91 1.62
CA ASN A 91 -8.17 -3.33 1.34
C ASN A 91 -9.35 -3.88 2.13
N ASN A 92 -10.41 -4.26 1.42
CA ASN A 92 -11.60 -4.83 2.08
C ASN A 92 -11.65 -6.36 1.91
N SER A 93 -10.92 -6.93 0.94
CA SER A 93 -10.88 -8.35 0.63
C SER A 93 -9.85 -8.65 -0.48
N PRO A 94 -9.42 -9.92 -0.66
CA PRO A 94 -8.56 -10.31 -1.78
C PRO A 94 -9.11 -9.94 -3.16
N GLU A 95 -10.44 -9.82 -3.32
CA GLU A 95 -11.07 -9.38 -4.56
C GLU A 95 -11.12 -7.86 -4.76
N THR A 96 -10.84 -7.10 -3.70
CA THR A 96 -10.85 -5.63 -3.71
C THR A 96 -9.52 -5.04 -3.26
N ALA A 97 -8.43 -5.81 -3.44
CA ALA A 97 -7.07 -5.38 -3.22
C ALA A 97 -6.72 -4.12 -4.06
N PRO A 98 -5.80 -3.26 -3.59
CA PRO A 98 -5.41 -2.04 -4.29
C PRO A 98 -5.10 -2.24 -5.78
N SER A 99 -4.32 -3.27 -6.12
CA SER A 99 -3.93 -3.54 -7.50
C SER A 99 -5.12 -3.89 -8.38
N LYS A 100 -6.07 -4.70 -7.88
CA LYS A 100 -7.28 -5.07 -8.61
C LYS A 100 -8.17 -3.86 -8.91
N ARG A 101 -8.29 -2.93 -7.95
CA ARG A 101 -9.03 -1.68 -8.16
C ARG A 101 -8.40 -0.82 -9.26
N ILE A 102 -7.08 -0.65 -9.22
CA ILE A 102 -6.33 0.10 -10.22
C ILE A 102 -6.42 -0.56 -11.60
N ILE A 103 -6.25 -1.87 -11.69
CA ILE A 103 -6.42 -2.66 -12.92
C ILE A 103 -7.82 -2.43 -13.50
N LYS A 104 -8.87 -2.59 -12.69
CA LYS A 104 -10.25 -2.38 -13.16
C LYS A 104 -10.47 -0.96 -13.67
N ALA A 105 -9.91 0.05 -12.99
CA ALA A 105 -10.04 1.44 -13.40
C ALA A 105 -9.33 1.72 -14.74
N ILE A 106 -8.18 1.11 -14.97
CA ILE A 106 -7.35 1.35 -16.16
C ILE A 106 -7.79 0.49 -17.35
N GLU A 107 -7.97 -0.81 -17.15
CA GLU A 107 -8.28 -1.76 -18.22
C GLU A 107 -9.76 -1.74 -18.61
N GLY A 108 -10.65 -1.37 -17.69
CA GLY A 108 -12.11 -1.45 -17.86
C GLY A 108 -12.63 -2.90 -17.83
N ASP A 109 -13.96 -3.07 -17.89
CA ASP A 109 -14.61 -4.38 -17.65
C ASP A 109 -14.24 -5.47 -18.68
N LYS A 110 -13.74 -5.09 -19.87
CA LYS A 110 -13.35 -6.01 -20.95
C LYS A 110 -11.88 -5.90 -21.37
N LYS A 111 -11.03 -5.22 -20.59
CA LYS A 111 -9.63 -4.92 -20.95
C LYS A 111 -9.48 -4.20 -22.29
N THR A 112 -10.43 -3.33 -22.61
CA THR A 112 -10.57 -2.71 -23.94
C THR A 112 -9.81 -1.40 -24.09
N HIS A 113 -9.12 -0.93 -23.06
CA HIS A 113 -8.54 0.43 -23.05
C HIS A 113 -7.02 0.38 -22.95
N TYR A 114 -6.51 -0.08 -21.82
CA TYR A 114 -5.07 -0.21 -21.58
C TYR A 114 -4.74 -1.57 -21.01
N ASN A 115 -3.48 -1.95 -21.11
CA ASN A 115 -2.89 -3.04 -20.35
C ASN A 115 -2.12 -2.43 -19.17
N TYR A 116 -2.55 -2.73 -17.94
CA TYR A 116 -1.96 -2.12 -16.75
C TYR A 116 -0.51 -2.59 -16.58
N ASN A 117 0.42 -1.63 -16.59
CA ASN A 117 1.82 -1.93 -16.35
C ASN A 117 2.19 -1.53 -14.92
N LYS A 118 2.08 -2.51 -14.00
CA LYS A 118 2.33 -2.34 -12.56
C LYS A 118 3.67 -1.66 -12.26
N PRO A 119 4.83 -2.13 -12.76
CA PRO A 119 6.12 -1.47 -12.51
C PRO A 119 6.21 -0.03 -13.05
N LYS A 120 5.77 0.21 -14.29
CA LYS A 120 5.87 1.55 -14.90
C LYS A 120 4.96 2.55 -14.22
N THR A 121 3.71 2.16 -13.95
CA THR A 121 2.73 3.03 -13.29
C THR A 121 3.16 3.34 -11.87
N GLY A 122 3.58 2.32 -11.12
CA GLY A 122 4.11 2.48 -9.76
C GLY A 122 5.23 3.51 -9.70
N LYS A 123 6.23 3.37 -10.57
CA LYS A 123 7.36 4.31 -10.67
C LYS A 123 6.90 5.71 -11.09
N PHE A 124 6.06 5.84 -12.10
CA PHE A 124 5.59 7.13 -12.59
C PHE A 124 4.81 7.89 -11.51
N VAL A 125 3.85 7.23 -10.89
CA VAL A 125 2.96 7.83 -9.90
C VAL A 125 3.74 8.22 -8.65
N THR A 126 4.51 7.31 -8.05
CA THR A 126 5.28 7.62 -6.84
C THR A 126 6.35 8.69 -7.05
N LYS A 127 6.99 8.72 -8.23
CA LYS A 127 7.93 9.80 -8.58
C LYS A 127 7.26 11.18 -8.60
N ASN A 128 6.05 11.28 -9.16
CA ASN A 128 5.33 12.55 -9.26
C ASN A 128 4.62 12.95 -7.96
N ILE A 129 4.25 11.98 -7.11
CA ILE A 129 3.73 12.24 -5.76
C ILE A 129 4.84 12.84 -4.87
N GLY A 130 6.04 12.25 -4.92
CA GLY A 130 7.15 12.65 -4.06
C GLY A 130 7.03 12.12 -2.64
N ILE A 131 8.15 12.10 -1.92
CA ILE A 131 8.21 11.48 -0.59
C ILE A 131 7.40 12.25 0.46
N ASP A 132 7.41 13.58 0.43
CA ASP A 132 6.69 14.41 1.42
C ASP A 132 5.19 14.15 1.37
N LYS A 133 4.64 13.98 0.17
CA LYS A 133 3.20 13.71 0.01
C LYS A 133 2.85 12.30 0.44
N LEU A 134 3.70 11.31 0.15
CA LEU A 134 3.54 9.94 0.65
C LEU A 134 3.52 9.94 2.19
N ARG A 135 4.52 10.56 2.81
CA ARG A 135 4.60 10.71 4.28
C ARG A 135 3.37 11.38 4.87
N SER A 136 2.91 12.48 4.29
CA SER A 136 1.72 13.19 4.79
C SER A 136 0.41 12.40 4.71
N LYS A 137 0.33 11.35 3.89
CA LYS A 137 -0.89 10.58 3.64
C LYS A 137 -0.84 9.15 4.17
N CYS A 138 0.35 8.59 4.36
CA CYS A 138 0.59 7.22 4.79
C CYS A 138 1.28 7.26 6.15
N LYS A 139 0.49 7.04 7.20
CA LYS A 139 0.90 7.19 8.60
C LYS A 139 1.99 6.18 8.96
N HIS A 140 1.78 4.91 8.63
CA HIS A 140 2.75 3.85 8.96
C HIS A 140 4.05 4.03 8.16
N PHE A 141 3.95 4.41 6.89
CA PHE A 141 5.12 4.77 6.09
C PHE A 141 5.90 5.95 6.68
N ASP A 142 5.22 7.03 7.09
CA ASP A 142 5.87 8.19 7.72
C ASP A 142 6.55 7.82 9.03
N GLU A 143 5.89 7.05 9.91
CA GLU A 143 6.46 6.56 11.16
C GLU A 143 7.75 5.74 10.93
N TRP A 144 7.81 4.95 9.85
CA TRP A 144 9.03 4.23 9.49
C TRP A 144 10.12 5.15 8.96
N ILE A 145 9.79 6.11 8.10
CA ILE A 145 10.76 7.09 7.59
C ILE A 145 11.35 7.93 8.73
N GLU A 146 10.52 8.37 9.69
CA GLU A 146 10.99 9.11 10.87
C GLU A 146 11.98 8.30 11.70
N LYS A 147 11.73 6.99 11.90
CA LYS A 147 12.69 6.09 12.56
C LYS A 147 14.01 6.02 11.81
N LEU A 148 13.98 5.95 10.47
CA LEU A 148 15.20 5.88 9.65
C LEU A 148 16.04 7.16 9.73
N ILE A 149 15.40 8.33 9.82
CA ILE A 149 16.09 9.63 9.80
C ILE A 149 16.60 10.00 11.21
N CYS A 150 15.90 9.57 12.27
CA CYS A 150 16.27 9.85 13.65
C CYS A 150 17.34 8.89 14.22
N CYS A 151 17.72 7.84 13.50
CA CYS A 151 18.73 6.87 13.91
C CYS A 151 20.18 7.31 13.64
#